data_AF-A0A9D5QVM0-F1
#
_entry.id   AF-A0A9D5QVM0-F1
#
_cell.length_a   1.000
_cell.length_b   1.000
_cell.length_c   1.000
_cell.angle_alpha   90.00
_cell.angle_beta   90.00
_cell.angle_gamma   90.00
#
_symmetry.space_group_name_H-M   'P 1'
#
loop_
_entity.id
_entity.type
_entity.pdbx_description
1 polymer ?
#
loop_
_entity_poly.entity_id
_entity_poly.type
_entity_poly.pdbx_seq_one_letter_code
_entity_poly.pdbx_strand_id
1 'polypeptide(L)'
;MKKFYSLLLSCAVAVSAFAQAPLAAKLDKTAKFGEIKEYTISKIANAEKQIQNPKSMNKAPKAYAEESNSIAGTYLFQGYLTDDNGNADEAVISTFEITAPDADGNVKVKNFLADFYGVPTNDLDGKVYTETAQGQDFTIFAIGGKQTILTYNNNDYVMFLYGPFAEGGATGIFSNDIQFIVFDNAMVSYWSNQGLFIGYSSGNSGYRGTMLVGYSDNGVTIYTPNTTMTAEQYASDTEIVPAEYPLYSEYVEEYGAIVTLNFGGSAEDIVWYVDTDDCVAQSLDAYAGSITVSQPVQTENGVIPAGTYPYYMLNDQDDQHFYTNGTLSRDAETGNTNLNIESVMFLSELGWIEKFENVVVKFPFNILGEDAGINNITVDNNQNAPVEYFNLQGVRVENPSAGLYIRRQGNQTIKVLVK
;
A
#
# COMPACT_ATOMS: atom_id res chain seq x y z
N MET A 1 20.72 -25.32 -4.17
CA MET A 1 21.60 -25.48 -2.99
C MET A 1 20.75 -25.19 -1.76
N LYS A 2 20.75 -26.05 -0.74
CA LYS A 2 20.02 -25.80 0.51
C LYS A 2 20.78 -24.76 1.34
N LYS A 3 20.36 -23.50 1.27
CA LYS A 3 20.67 -22.47 2.25
C LYS A 3 19.38 -21.78 2.68
N PHE A 4 18.44 -22.57 3.20
CA PHE A 4 17.45 -22.04 4.11
C PHE A 4 18.21 -21.55 5.34
N TYR A 5 18.33 -20.24 5.48
CA TYR A 5 18.80 -19.47 6.63
C TYR A 5 19.32 -20.30 7.81
N SER A 6 20.63 -20.59 7.83
CA SER A 6 21.32 -21.05 9.03
C SER A 6 21.72 -19.89 9.95
N LEU A 7 20.87 -18.86 10.02
CA LEU A 7 20.84 -17.77 11.01
C LEU A 7 19.62 -16.88 10.66
N LEU A 8 18.41 -17.44 10.81
CA LEU A 8 17.25 -16.60 11.09
C LEU A 8 17.51 -16.01 12.47
N LEU A 9 18.01 -14.78 12.54
CA LEU A 9 17.79 -13.97 13.73
C LEU A 9 16.27 -13.81 13.82
N SER A 10 15.61 -14.66 14.61
CA SER A 10 14.27 -14.38 15.11
C SER A 10 14.39 -13.31 16.19
N CYS A 11 14.72 -12.09 15.77
CA CYS A 11 14.10 -10.98 16.43
C CYS A 11 12.83 -10.77 15.63
N ALA A 12 11.69 -11.29 16.12
CA ALA A 12 10.44 -10.65 15.78
C ALA A 12 10.63 -9.16 16.03
N VAL A 13 10.88 -8.38 14.97
CA VAL A 13 10.62 -6.96 15.02
C VAL A 13 9.11 -6.89 14.82
N ALA A 14 8.38 -7.42 15.80
CA ALA A 14 6.93 -7.32 15.93
C ALA A 14 6.63 -5.86 16.22
N VAL A 15 6.62 -5.15 15.12
CA VAL A 15 6.56 -3.72 15.05
C VAL A 15 5.82 -3.53 13.76
N SER A 16 4.55 -3.16 13.88
CA SER A 16 3.85 -2.44 12.82
C SER A 16 4.85 -1.43 12.24
N ALA A 17 5.41 -1.70 11.06
CA ALA A 17 6.68 -1.09 10.64
C ALA A 17 6.55 0.43 10.48
N PHE A 18 5.31 0.92 10.37
CA PHE A 18 4.99 2.33 10.41
C PHE A 18 5.09 2.95 11.81
N ALA A 19 4.96 2.22 12.92
CA ALA A 19 4.88 2.77 14.29
C ALA A 19 6.23 3.12 14.95
N GLN A 20 7.39 2.67 14.43
CA GLN A 20 8.64 2.73 15.21
C GLN A 20 9.59 3.88 14.95
N ALA A 21 9.45 4.64 13.86
CA ALA A 21 10.12 5.93 13.80
C ALA A 21 9.54 6.80 14.94
N PRO A 22 10.38 7.37 15.82
CA PRO A 22 9.88 8.28 16.86
C PRO A 22 9.00 9.34 16.21
N LEU A 23 7.86 9.67 16.82
CA LEU A 23 6.91 10.64 16.24
C LEU A 23 7.60 11.92 15.73
N ALA A 24 8.62 12.40 16.46
CA ALA A 24 9.47 13.52 16.03
C ALA A 24 10.13 13.31 14.66
N ALA A 25 10.64 12.11 14.37
CA ALA A 25 11.28 11.80 13.09
C ALA A 25 10.29 11.74 11.92
N LYS A 26 9.00 11.50 12.16
CA LYS A 26 7.94 11.55 11.14
C LYS A 26 7.39 12.96 10.94
N LEU A 27 7.39 13.77 11.99
CA LEU A 27 6.84 15.13 12.00
C LEU A 27 7.82 16.19 11.52
N ASP A 28 9.11 16.02 11.79
CA ASP A 28 10.17 16.96 11.39
C ASP A 28 11.07 16.33 10.29
N LYS A 29 10.56 15.35 9.53
CA LYS A 29 11.35 14.63 8.52
C LYS A 29 11.73 15.53 7.35
N THR A 30 10.97 16.59 7.07
CA THR A 30 11.20 17.41 5.88
C THR A 30 10.95 18.90 5.95
N ALA A 31 11.95 19.62 5.43
CA ALA A 31 11.88 21.02 5.00
C ALA A 31 11.72 22.07 6.10
N LYS A 32 12.79 22.84 6.28
CA LYS A 32 12.70 24.22 6.76
C LYS A 32 12.41 25.10 5.56
N PHE A 33 11.23 25.69 5.53
CA PHE A 33 10.96 26.75 4.58
C PHE A 33 11.30 28.09 5.23
N GLY A 34 11.95 28.98 4.46
CA GLY A 34 12.23 30.35 4.90
C GLY A 34 10.97 31.22 4.98
N GLU A 35 11.07 32.52 4.68
CA GLU A 35 9.88 33.35 4.53
C GLU A 35 9.01 32.82 3.38
N ILE A 36 7.84 32.27 3.71
CA ILE A 36 6.86 31.80 2.73
C ILE A 36 5.75 32.85 2.57
N LYS A 37 5.37 33.12 1.32
CA LYS A 37 4.18 33.91 1.02
C LYS A 37 2.93 33.06 1.14
N GLU A 38 1.91 33.64 1.74
CA GLU A 38 0.56 33.07 1.78
C GLU A 38 -0.23 33.56 0.57
N TYR A 39 -0.82 32.63 -0.15
CA TYR A 39 -1.67 32.88 -1.30
C TYR A 39 -3.10 32.44 -1.00
N THR A 40 -4.05 33.27 -1.40
CA THR A 40 -5.45 32.86 -1.55
C THR A 40 -5.75 32.77 -3.03
N ILE A 41 -6.00 31.56 -3.52
CA ILE A 41 -6.40 31.36 -4.91
C ILE A 41 -7.87 31.77 -5.02
N SER A 42 -8.13 32.79 -5.83
CA SER A 42 -9.49 33.10 -6.26
C SER A 42 -9.90 31.97 -7.21
N LYS A 43 -10.95 31.20 -6.87
CA LYS A 43 -11.46 30.16 -7.77
C LYS A 43 -11.73 30.79 -9.14
N ILE A 44 -11.36 30.06 -10.20
CA ILE A 44 -11.52 30.41 -11.62
C ILE A 44 -10.45 31.37 -12.17
N ALA A 45 -9.38 30.81 -12.74
CA ALA A 45 -8.65 31.42 -13.87
C ALA A 45 -7.74 30.45 -14.63
N ASN A 46 -7.27 29.35 -14.02
CA ASN A 46 -6.32 28.41 -14.67
C ASN A 46 -6.76 26.94 -14.58
N ALA A 47 -8.07 26.67 -14.59
CA ALA A 47 -8.61 25.33 -14.84
C ALA A 47 -8.49 25.00 -16.34
N GLU A 48 -7.29 25.15 -16.92
CA GLU A 48 -6.97 24.42 -18.14
C GLU A 48 -6.96 22.96 -17.74
N LYS A 49 -7.96 22.25 -18.25
CA LYS A 49 -8.13 20.80 -18.25
C LYS A 49 -6.76 20.10 -18.28
N GLN A 50 -6.28 19.68 -17.12
CA GLN A 50 -5.24 18.69 -17.01
C GLN A 50 -5.90 17.36 -16.64
N ILE A 51 -6.84 16.91 -17.49
CA ILE A 51 -7.04 15.46 -17.66
C ILE A 51 -5.75 15.00 -18.36
N GLN A 52 -4.63 14.92 -17.65
CA GLN A 52 -3.37 14.57 -18.26
C GLN A 52 -3.36 13.08 -18.59
N ASN A 53 -3.49 12.86 -19.89
CA ASN A 53 -2.68 11.94 -20.69
C ASN A 53 -2.39 10.58 -20.03
N PRO A 54 -3.09 9.50 -20.41
CA PRO A 54 -2.91 8.14 -19.89
C PRO A 54 -1.50 7.53 -20.06
N LYS A 55 -0.51 8.29 -20.56
CA LYS A 55 0.89 7.88 -20.70
C LYS A 55 1.79 8.21 -19.50
N SER A 56 1.37 9.08 -18.57
CA SER A 56 2.08 9.26 -17.28
C SER A 56 1.66 8.22 -16.23
N MET A 57 0.59 7.46 -16.51
CA MET A 57 0.10 6.34 -15.71
C MET A 57 0.60 5.01 -16.28
N ASN A 58 1.90 4.75 -16.22
CA ASN A 58 2.41 3.40 -16.55
C ASN A 58 2.11 2.36 -15.45
N LYS A 59 1.45 2.75 -14.34
CA LYS A 59 1.05 1.85 -13.24
C LYS A 59 -0.20 2.28 -12.44
N ALA A 60 -1.05 3.17 -12.97
CA ALA A 60 -2.26 3.61 -12.25
C ALA A 60 -3.53 3.33 -13.07
N PRO A 61 -4.71 3.22 -12.41
CA PRO A 61 -5.91 2.64 -12.98
C PRO A 61 -6.36 3.23 -14.31
N LYS A 62 -6.50 2.38 -15.31
CA LYS A 62 -7.19 2.75 -16.55
C LYS A 62 -8.65 3.03 -16.23
N ALA A 63 -9.03 4.30 -16.40
CA ALA A 63 -10.37 4.88 -16.27
C ALA A 63 -10.90 4.98 -14.83
N TYR A 64 -11.10 6.22 -14.37
CA TYR A 64 -11.93 6.50 -13.20
C TYR A 64 -13.37 6.06 -13.49
N ALA A 65 -14.01 5.41 -12.52
CA ALA A 65 -15.42 5.04 -12.59
C ALA A 65 -16.34 6.27 -12.51
N GLU A 66 -17.67 6.09 -12.61
CA GLU A 66 -18.65 7.18 -12.65
C GLU A 66 -18.63 8.02 -11.33
N GLU A 67 -19.39 9.11 -11.28
CA GLU A 67 -19.45 9.94 -10.07
C GLU A 67 -20.30 9.26 -8.97
N SER A 68 -19.71 9.07 -7.78
CA SER A 68 -20.43 8.59 -6.59
C SER A 68 -21.22 9.72 -5.93
N ASN A 69 -22.44 9.42 -5.48
CA ASN A 69 -23.28 10.32 -4.68
C ASN A 69 -23.07 10.19 -3.16
N SER A 70 -22.18 9.30 -2.71
CA SER A 70 -21.93 9.07 -1.28
C SER A 70 -20.44 9.04 -0.99
N ILE A 71 -19.99 9.97 -0.15
CA ILE A 71 -18.58 10.06 0.29
C ILE A 71 -18.35 9.56 1.72
N ALA A 72 -19.40 9.01 2.35
CA ALA A 72 -19.29 8.47 3.69
C ALA A 72 -18.61 7.11 3.63
N GLY A 73 -17.55 6.89 4.40
CA GLY A 73 -16.86 5.62 4.44
C GLY A 73 -15.41 5.71 4.86
N THR A 74 -14.73 4.57 4.71
CA THR A 74 -13.29 4.42 4.93
C THR A 74 -12.54 4.72 3.65
N TYR A 75 -11.37 5.33 3.77
CA TYR A 75 -10.52 5.73 2.66
C TYR A 75 -9.05 5.39 2.95
N LEU A 76 -8.28 5.18 1.89
CA LEU A 76 -6.83 4.99 1.92
C LEU A 76 -6.16 6.25 1.41
N PHE A 77 -5.41 6.93 2.28
CA PHE A 77 -4.49 7.97 1.84
C PHE A 77 -3.17 7.31 1.43
N GLN A 78 -2.73 7.50 0.19
CA GLN A 78 -1.39 7.10 -0.25
C GLN A 78 -0.59 8.34 -0.67
N GLY A 79 0.66 8.42 -0.23
CA GLY A 79 1.59 9.47 -0.63
C GLY A 79 3.02 9.10 -0.34
N TYR A 80 3.92 10.06 -0.54
CA TYR A 80 5.34 9.91 -0.25
C TYR A 80 5.81 11.09 0.60
N LEU A 81 6.53 10.81 1.67
CA LEU A 81 7.35 11.80 2.35
C LEU A 81 8.42 12.26 1.36
N THR A 82 8.69 13.56 1.33
CA THR A 82 9.88 14.03 0.62
C THR A 82 11.13 13.99 1.49
N ASP A 83 12.30 14.05 0.88
CA ASP A 83 13.60 14.36 1.49
C ASP A 83 13.82 15.89 1.60
N ASP A 84 14.93 16.31 2.21
CA ASP A 84 15.31 17.72 2.34
C ASP A 84 15.48 18.46 0.99
N ASN A 85 15.61 17.73 -0.11
CA ASN A 85 15.70 18.27 -1.47
C ASN A 85 14.34 18.30 -2.19
N GLY A 86 13.27 17.80 -1.55
CA GLY A 86 11.93 17.71 -2.13
C GLY A 86 11.70 16.48 -3.02
N ASN A 87 12.60 15.50 -3.04
CA ASN A 87 12.42 14.24 -3.77
C ASN A 87 11.58 13.27 -2.92
N ALA A 88 10.73 12.45 -3.54
CA ALA A 88 10.03 11.37 -2.83
C ALA A 88 11.04 10.39 -2.21
N ASP A 89 10.86 10.08 -0.92
CA ASP A 89 11.79 9.30 -0.09
C ASP A 89 11.13 8.04 0.48
N GLU A 90 9.96 8.18 1.13
CA GLU A 90 9.32 7.07 1.83
C GLU A 90 7.81 7.07 1.59
N ALA A 91 7.27 5.93 1.14
CA ALA A 91 5.84 5.75 0.93
C ALA A 91 5.07 5.79 2.25
N VAL A 92 3.87 6.36 2.21
CA VAL A 92 2.95 6.50 3.33
C VAL A 92 1.60 5.96 2.91
N ILE A 93 1.04 5.10 3.76
CA ILE A 93 -0.34 4.66 3.68
C ILE A 93 -0.99 4.91 5.04
N SER A 94 -2.22 5.39 5.03
CA SER A 94 -3.02 5.53 6.25
C SER A 94 -4.48 5.36 5.93
N THR A 95 -5.20 4.67 6.81
CA THR A 95 -6.66 4.65 6.74
C THR A 95 -7.22 5.90 7.40
N PHE A 96 -8.38 6.35 6.94
CA PHE A 96 -9.16 7.40 7.60
C PHE A 96 -10.65 7.25 7.25
N GLU A 97 -11.52 7.94 7.97
CA GLU A 97 -12.96 7.89 7.74
C GLU A 97 -13.52 9.27 7.41
N ILE A 98 -14.51 9.32 6.52
CA ILE A 98 -15.33 10.50 6.29
C ILE A 98 -16.77 10.17 6.74
N THR A 99 -17.35 11.02 7.57
CA THR A 99 -18.75 10.85 8.00
C THR A 99 -19.72 11.19 6.87
N ALA A 100 -20.97 10.72 6.99
CA ALA A 100 -22.04 11.18 6.09
C ALA A 100 -22.19 12.71 6.15
N PRO A 101 -22.39 13.38 4.99
CA PRO A 101 -22.63 14.81 4.95
C PRO A 101 -23.96 15.15 5.63
N ASP A 102 -23.96 16.25 6.38
CA ASP A 102 -25.21 16.85 6.87
C ASP A 102 -25.97 17.59 5.75
N ALA A 103 -27.07 18.25 6.09
CA ALA A 103 -27.91 18.96 5.13
C ALA A 103 -27.19 20.13 4.43
N ASP A 104 -26.12 20.66 5.03
CA ASP A 104 -25.29 21.75 4.48
C ASP A 104 -24.02 21.22 3.80
N GLY A 105 -23.88 19.90 3.69
CA GLY A 105 -22.74 19.22 3.11
C GLY A 105 -21.54 19.09 4.05
N ASN A 106 -21.65 19.44 5.34
CA ASN A 106 -20.52 19.35 6.26
C ASN A 106 -20.24 17.89 6.63
N VAL A 107 -18.97 17.55 6.74
CA VAL A 107 -18.48 16.22 7.14
C VAL A 107 -17.38 16.34 8.19
N LYS A 108 -17.13 15.24 8.90
CA LYS A 108 -15.94 15.06 9.73
C LYS A 108 -15.01 14.05 9.06
N VAL A 109 -13.72 14.38 9.06
CA VAL A 109 -12.64 13.47 8.67
C VAL A 109 -11.99 12.98 9.95
N LYS A 110 -12.00 11.68 10.18
CA LYS A 110 -11.49 11.04 11.40
C LYS A 110 -10.26 10.21 11.10
N ASN A 111 -9.36 10.15 12.07
CA ASN A 111 -8.13 9.33 12.01
C ASN A 111 -7.21 9.67 10.82
N PHE A 112 -7.33 10.86 10.24
CA PHE A 112 -6.49 11.26 9.11
C PHE A 112 -5.00 11.23 9.49
N LEU A 113 -4.24 10.29 8.92
CA LEU A 113 -2.83 10.00 9.21
C LEU A 113 -2.54 9.48 10.62
N ALA A 114 -3.55 9.04 11.37
CA ALA A 114 -3.36 8.50 12.73
C ALA A 114 -2.51 7.23 12.73
N ASP A 115 -2.75 6.31 11.80
CA ASP A 115 -1.98 5.06 11.66
C ASP A 115 -0.51 5.36 11.32
N PHE A 116 -0.30 6.28 10.37
CA PHE A 116 1.03 6.73 9.98
C PHE A 116 1.79 7.33 11.17
N TYR A 117 1.17 8.22 11.95
CA TYR A 117 1.84 8.83 13.10
C TYR A 117 1.95 7.89 14.30
N GLY A 118 1.12 6.85 14.38
CA GLY A 118 1.02 5.94 15.53
C GLY A 118 0.41 6.63 16.77
N VAL A 119 -0.30 7.74 16.58
CA VAL A 119 -0.99 8.50 17.64
C VAL A 119 -2.34 9.00 17.14
N PRO A 120 -3.32 9.21 18.02
CA PRO A 120 -4.60 9.81 17.64
C PRO A 120 -4.40 11.20 17.02
N THR A 121 -5.20 11.51 16.00
CA THR A 121 -5.27 12.83 15.38
C THR A 121 -6.64 13.46 15.67
N ASN A 122 -6.72 14.78 15.56
CA ASN A 122 -7.98 15.50 15.70
C ASN A 122 -8.92 15.18 14.53
N ASP A 123 -10.23 15.21 14.81
CA ASP A 123 -11.25 15.25 13.77
C ASP A 123 -11.12 16.56 13.00
N LEU A 124 -11.11 16.47 11.67
CA LEU A 124 -11.04 17.62 10.78
C LEU A 124 -12.42 17.94 10.23
N ASP A 125 -12.73 19.22 10.09
CA ASP A 125 -13.90 19.72 9.39
C ASP A 125 -13.68 19.64 7.88
N GLY A 126 -14.66 19.08 7.18
CA GLY A 126 -14.69 19.06 5.73
C GLY A 126 -16.08 19.45 5.20
N LYS A 127 -16.15 19.62 3.88
CA LYS A 127 -17.36 19.97 3.17
C LYS A 127 -17.44 19.26 1.83
N VAL A 128 -18.65 18.86 1.47
CA VAL A 128 -19.01 18.25 0.20
C VAL A 128 -19.94 19.18 -0.52
N TYR A 129 -19.65 19.46 -1.78
CA TYR A 129 -20.50 20.33 -2.58
C TYR A 129 -20.21 20.11 -4.07
N THR A 130 -21.14 20.54 -4.91
CA THR A 130 -21.00 20.43 -6.37
C THR A 130 -20.37 21.70 -6.94
N GLU A 131 -19.40 21.56 -7.83
CA GLU A 131 -18.89 22.65 -8.67
C GLU A 131 -19.17 22.35 -10.14
N THR A 132 -19.74 23.31 -10.87
CA THR A 132 -19.87 23.21 -12.32
C THR A 132 -18.64 23.80 -13.01
N ALA A 133 -17.93 23.00 -13.79
CA ALA A 133 -16.83 23.45 -14.63
C ALA A 133 -16.97 22.91 -16.06
N GLN A 134 -16.80 23.78 -17.06
CA GLN A 134 -16.93 23.44 -18.49
C GLN A 134 -18.28 22.76 -18.87
N GLY A 135 -19.35 23.05 -18.13
CA GLY A 135 -20.67 22.46 -18.37
C GLY A 135 -20.87 21.05 -17.80
N GLN A 136 -19.92 20.57 -17.00
CA GLN A 136 -20.04 19.34 -16.21
C GLN A 136 -20.05 19.70 -14.72
N ASP A 137 -20.91 19.03 -13.97
CA ASP A 137 -20.94 19.12 -12.51
C ASP A 137 -19.93 18.11 -11.95
N PHE A 138 -19.21 18.51 -10.90
CA PHE A 138 -18.25 17.68 -10.20
C PHE A 138 -18.56 17.68 -8.71
N THR A 139 -18.54 16.51 -8.07
CA THR A 139 -18.58 16.41 -6.61
C THR A 139 -17.21 16.75 -6.04
N ILE A 140 -17.14 17.78 -5.21
CA ILE A 140 -15.92 18.25 -4.56
C ILE A 140 -15.98 17.91 -3.07
N PHE A 141 -14.95 17.22 -2.58
CA PHE A 141 -14.66 17.08 -1.17
C PHE A 141 -13.55 18.07 -0.79
N ALA A 142 -13.80 18.90 0.22
CA ALA A 142 -12.87 19.90 0.70
C ALA A 142 -12.58 19.68 2.19
N ILE A 143 -11.31 19.66 2.57
CA ILE A 143 -10.87 19.67 3.97
C ILE A 143 -10.49 21.11 4.31
N GLY A 144 -11.01 21.64 5.41
CA GLY A 144 -10.72 23.00 5.84
C GLY A 144 -9.21 23.25 5.95
N GLY A 145 -8.71 24.33 5.35
CA GLY A 145 -7.30 24.68 5.38
C GLY A 145 -6.80 25.05 6.78
N LYS A 146 -5.53 24.76 7.07
CA LYS A 146 -4.82 25.09 8.33
C LYS A 146 -5.45 24.53 9.61
N GLN A 147 -6.21 23.44 9.51
CA GLN A 147 -6.71 22.72 10.69
C GLN A 147 -5.58 21.98 11.40
N THR A 148 -5.62 21.99 12.73
CA THR A 148 -4.66 21.26 13.57
C THR A 148 -4.94 19.76 13.50
N ILE A 149 -4.01 18.99 12.93
CA ILE A 149 -4.07 17.53 12.90
C ILE A 149 -3.69 16.95 14.26
N LEU A 150 -2.62 17.45 14.87
CA LEU A 150 -2.14 17.00 16.18
C LEU A 150 -1.28 18.07 16.86
N THR A 151 -1.14 17.96 18.18
CA THR A 151 -0.23 18.80 18.97
C THR A 151 0.93 17.96 19.50
N TYR A 152 2.16 18.39 19.24
CA TYR A 152 3.36 17.70 19.71
C TYR A 152 4.42 18.71 20.15
N ASN A 153 5.03 18.51 21.33
CA ASN A 153 6.02 19.41 21.92
C ASN A 153 5.57 20.89 21.98
N ASN A 154 4.30 21.13 22.36
CA ASN A 154 3.66 22.45 22.40
C ASN A 154 3.55 23.17 21.05
N ASN A 155 3.67 22.44 19.94
CA ASN A 155 3.42 22.96 18.60
C ASN A 155 2.17 22.30 18.01
N ASP A 156 1.30 23.11 17.43
CA ASP A 156 0.14 22.65 16.68
C ASP A 156 0.54 22.41 15.23
N TYR A 157 0.51 21.15 14.82
CA TYR A 157 0.77 20.74 13.44
C TYR A 157 -0.50 20.92 12.64
N VAL A 158 -0.47 21.87 11.70
CA VAL A 158 -1.57 22.19 10.80
C VAL A 158 -1.30 21.68 9.39
N MET A 159 -2.37 21.45 8.63
CA MET A 159 -2.26 21.02 7.24
C MET A 159 -2.57 22.14 6.25
N PHE A 160 -1.82 22.20 5.15
CA PHE A 160 -2.07 23.13 4.05
C PHE A 160 -1.42 22.63 2.75
N LEU A 161 -1.83 23.19 1.62
CA LEU A 161 -1.14 22.94 0.35
C LEU A 161 0.10 23.82 0.25
N TYR A 162 1.19 23.22 -0.21
CA TYR A 162 2.47 23.89 -0.48
C TYR A 162 2.96 23.54 -1.88
N GLY A 163 3.35 24.56 -2.66
CA GLY A 163 3.86 24.32 -4.00
C GLY A 163 4.02 25.59 -4.83
N PRO A 164 4.51 25.48 -6.08
CA PRO A 164 4.61 26.59 -7.02
C PRO A 164 3.25 27.23 -7.33
N PHE A 165 3.25 28.55 -7.49
CA PHE A 165 2.12 29.34 -7.98
C PHE A 165 2.40 29.87 -9.39
N ALA A 166 1.66 29.35 -10.38
CA ALA A 166 1.69 29.75 -11.80
C ALA A 166 3.07 29.63 -12.51
N GLU A 167 3.11 29.93 -13.81
CA GLU A 167 4.28 29.82 -14.73
C GLU A 167 5.55 30.62 -14.31
N GLY A 168 5.58 31.22 -13.12
CA GLY A 168 6.70 32.02 -12.59
C GLY A 168 7.54 31.33 -11.51
N GLY A 169 7.20 30.11 -11.08
CA GLY A 169 8.04 29.28 -10.20
C GLY A 169 8.15 29.73 -8.73
N ALA A 170 7.36 30.71 -8.27
CA ALA A 170 7.37 31.11 -6.86
C ALA A 170 6.57 30.12 -6.01
N THR A 171 7.18 29.51 -5.00
CA THR A 171 6.50 28.60 -4.07
C THR A 171 5.79 29.35 -2.95
N GLY A 172 4.69 28.80 -2.44
CA GLY A 172 4.12 29.27 -1.18
C GLY A 172 3.06 28.39 -0.58
N ILE A 173 2.43 28.91 0.48
CA ILE A 173 1.35 28.25 1.23
C ILE A 173 0.02 28.73 0.69
N PHE A 174 -0.90 27.79 0.47
CA PHE A 174 -2.27 28.09 0.12
C PHE A 174 -3.15 27.96 1.35
N SER A 175 -3.86 29.04 1.69
CA SER A 175 -4.79 29.06 2.83
C SER A 175 -6.21 28.62 2.48
N ASN A 176 -6.45 28.30 1.21
CA ASN A 176 -7.68 27.69 0.74
C ASN A 176 -7.88 26.30 1.37
N ASP A 177 -9.13 25.84 1.32
CA ASP A 177 -9.44 24.44 1.60
C ASP A 177 -8.67 23.52 0.65
N ILE A 178 -8.32 22.34 1.16
CA ILE A 178 -7.66 21.28 0.41
C ILE A 178 -8.76 20.51 -0.32
N GLN A 179 -8.83 20.66 -1.63
CA GLN A 179 -9.95 20.16 -2.43
C GLN A 179 -9.56 18.92 -3.24
N PHE A 180 -10.51 18.00 -3.34
CA PHE A 180 -10.42 16.79 -4.15
C PHE A 180 -11.67 16.65 -5.02
N ILE A 181 -11.48 16.20 -6.25
CA ILE A 181 -12.56 15.74 -7.13
C ILE A 181 -12.85 14.29 -6.74
N VAL A 182 -14.11 13.97 -6.50
CA VAL A 182 -14.55 12.65 -6.06
C VAL A 182 -14.95 11.79 -7.26
N PHE A 183 -14.35 10.61 -7.37
CA PHE A 183 -14.74 9.52 -8.26
C PHE A 183 -15.17 8.31 -7.42
N ASP A 184 -15.86 7.34 -8.02
CA ASP A 184 -16.27 6.11 -7.31
C ASP A 184 -15.11 5.38 -6.60
N ASN A 185 -13.94 5.31 -7.26
CA ASN A 185 -12.81 4.50 -6.82
C ASN A 185 -11.68 5.31 -6.16
N ALA A 186 -11.69 6.64 -6.30
CA ALA A 186 -10.62 7.49 -5.80
C ALA A 186 -11.09 8.94 -5.63
N MET A 187 -10.37 9.72 -4.82
CA MET A 187 -10.40 11.17 -4.86
C MET A 187 -9.04 11.68 -5.32
N VAL A 188 -9.07 12.61 -6.27
CA VAL A 188 -7.87 13.18 -6.88
C VAL A 188 -7.78 14.64 -6.50
N SER A 189 -6.57 15.10 -6.15
CA SER A 189 -6.34 16.49 -5.83
C SER A 189 -6.88 17.42 -6.92
N TYR A 190 -7.59 18.47 -6.52
CA TYR A 190 -8.12 19.46 -7.45
C TYR A 190 -7.01 20.31 -8.08
N TRP A 191 -5.90 20.48 -7.35
CA TRP A 191 -4.75 21.29 -7.75
C TRP A 191 -3.54 20.39 -8.05
N SER A 192 -3.02 20.47 -9.27
CA SER A 192 -1.76 19.80 -9.66
C SER A 192 -0.53 20.56 -9.12
N ASN A 193 0.62 19.89 -9.04
CA ASN A 193 1.90 20.48 -8.61
C ASN A 193 1.87 21.11 -7.20
N GLN A 194 1.00 20.62 -6.31
CA GLN A 194 0.96 21.04 -4.90
C GLN A 194 1.07 19.81 -4.01
N GLY A 195 1.99 19.87 -3.05
CA GLY A 195 2.12 18.88 -1.99
C GLY A 195 1.21 19.21 -0.80
N LEU A 196 0.82 18.19 -0.05
CA LEU A 196 0.19 18.35 1.24
C LEU A 196 1.29 18.51 2.30
N PHE A 197 1.36 19.68 2.91
CA PHE A 197 2.29 19.92 4.00
C PHE A 197 1.58 19.85 5.35
N ILE A 198 2.25 19.23 6.33
CA ILE A 198 1.80 19.13 7.71
C ILE A 198 2.91 19.65 8.60
N GLY A 199 2.65 20.74 9.32
CA GLY A 199 3.69 21.37 10.11
C GLY A 199 3.21 22.55 10.93
N TYR A 200 4.14 23.20 11.62
CA TYR A 200 3.87 24.32 12.51
C TYR A 200 4.71 25.53 12.14
N SER A 201 4.25 26.72 12.56
CA SER A 201 5.03 27.94 12.45
C SER A 201 6.12 27.99 13.53
N SER A 202 7.38 28.09 13.11
CA SER A 202 8.54 28.27 13.97
C SER A 202 8.88 29.76 14.18
N GLY A 203 7.89 30.65 14.09
CA GLY A 203 8.07 32.11 14.16
C GLY A 203 8.88 32.65 12.98
N ASN A 204 9.92 33.44 13.26
CA ASN A 204 10.77 34.06 12.22
C ASN A 204 11.58 33.06 11.38
N SER A 205 11.57 31.77 11.74
CA SER A 205 12.27 30.71 11.00
C SER A 205 11.37 30.00 9.98
N GLY A 206 10.17 30.52 9.72
CA GLY A 206 9.22 29.96 8.76
C GLY A 206 8.46 28.75 9.31
N TYR A 207 8.24 27.74 8.48
CA TYR A 207 7.51 26.52 8.83
C TYR A 207 8.44 25.31 8.97
N ARG A 208 8.07 24.40 9.87
CA ARG A 208 8.73 23.11 10.10
C ARG A 208 7.68 22.01 10.07
N GLY A 209 8.00 20.89 9.46
CA GLY A 209 7.03 19.81 9.32
C GLY A 209 7.50 18.71 8.40
N THR A 210 6.54 18.22 7.64
CA THR A 210 6.70 17.13 6.68
C THR A 210 5.87 17.45 5.44
N MET A 211 6.43 17.18 4.27
CA MET A 211 5.74 17.33 2.99
C MET A 211 5.38 15.95 2.43
N LEU A 212 4.11 15.80 2.05
CA LEU A 212 3.54 14.62 1.40
C LEU A 212 3.23 14.97 -0.05
N VAL A 213 3.71 14.15 -0.97
CA VAL A 213 3.47 14.29 -2.43
C VAL A 213 2.95 12.99 -3.01
N GLY A 214 2.25 13.04 -4.14
CA GLY A 214 1.94 11.83 -4.92
C GLY A 214 3.10 11.39 -5.80
N TYR A 215 3.00 10.19 -6.37
CA TYR A 215 4.04 9.55 -7.19
C TYR A 215 4.36 10.27 -8.52
N SER A 216 3.47 11.12 -9.04
CA SER A 216 3.59 11.70 -10.39
C SER A 216 3.14 13.16 -10.47
N ASP A 217 3.90 14.09 -9.88
CA ASP A 217 3.74 15.56 -10.02
C ASP A 217 2.33 16.16 -9.76
N ASN A 218 1.32 15.36 -9.42
CA ASN A 218 -0.10 15.69 -9.50
C ASN A 218 -0.84 15.47 -8.17
N GLY A 219 -0.19 15.88 -7.09
CA GLY A 219 -0.80 15.91 -5.76
C GLY A 219 -1.10 14.54 -5.17
N VAL A 220 -1.77 14.53 -4.02
CA VAL A 220 -2.12 13.34 -3.25
C VAL A 220 -3.31 12.61 -3.88
N THR A 221 -3.28 11.27 -3.86
CA THR A 221 -4.43 10.42 -4.22
C THR A 221 -5.00 9.76 -2.98
N ILE A 222 -6.33 9.75 -2.89
CA ILE A 222 -7.09 9.00 -1.89
C ILE A 222 -7.82 7.88 -2.62
N TYR A 223 -7.72 6.64 -2.16
CA TYR A 223 -8.42 5.51 -2.76
C TYR A 223 -9.61 5.09 -1.90
N THR A 224 -10.69 4.69 -2.54
CA THR A 224 -11.81 4.02 -1.87
C THR A 224 -11.47 2.53 -1.77
N PRO A 225 -11.30 1.93 -0.58
CA PRO A 225 -11.16 0.49 -0.45
C PRO A 225 -12.29 -0.23 -1.17
N ASN A 226 -11.95 -1.24 -1.96
CA ASN A 226 -12.90 -2.04 -2.72
C ASN A 226 -12.79 -3.54 -2.40
N THR A 227 -11.85 -3.91 -1.54
CA THR A 227 -11.66 -5.26 -1.03
C THR A 227 -11.02 -5.23 0.35
N THR A 228 -10.90 -6.41 0.95
CA THR A 228 -10.30 -6.65 2.25
C THR A 228 -9.35 -7.83 2.15
N MET A 229 -8.18 -7.69 2.76
CA MET A 229 -7.31 -8.82 3.10
C MET A 229 -7.64 -9.28 4.51
N THR A 230 -7.90 -10.58 4.67
CA THR A 230 -7.96 -11.24 6.00
C THR A 230 -6.77 -12.17 6.15
N ALA A 231 -6.19 -12.23 7.34
CA ALA A 231 -5.05 -13.09 7.64
C ALA A 231 -4.96 -13.46 9.11
N GLU A 232 -4.11 -14.42 9.42
CA GLU A 232 -3.56 -14.65 10.76
C GLU A 232 -2.19 -13.97 10.83
N GLN A 233 -2.09 -12.87 11.58
CA GLN A 233 -0.88 -12.06 11.70
C GLN A 233 -0.10 -12.44 12.96
N TYR A 234 1.22 -12.53 12.82
CA TYR A 234 2.13 -12.67 13.95
C TYR A 234 2.31 -11.32 14.66
N ALA A 235 1.66 -11.16 15.82
CA ALA A 235 1.89 -10.03 16.72
C ALA A 235 3.18 -10.20 17.54
N SER A 236 3.72 -11.43 17.62
CA SER A 236 5.06 -11.75 18.10
C SER A 236 5.47 -13.14 17.59
N ASP A 237 6.68 -13.61 17.90
CA ASP A 237 7.10 -15.00 17.59
C ASP A 237 6.15 -16.07 18.16
N THR A 238 5.35 -15.74 19.17
CA THR A 238 4.48 -16.69 19.89
C THR A 238 3.00 -16.33 19.86
N GLU A 239 2.64 -15.14 19.39
CA GLU A 239 1.27 -14.64 19.39
C GLU A 239 0.80 -14.40 17.96
N ILE A 240 -0.29 -15.06 17.60
CA ILE A 240 -0.95 -14.95 16.30
C ILE A 240 -2.36 -14.40 16.54
N VAL A 241 -2.71 -13.33 15.83
CA VAL A 241 -3.98 -12.63 15.95
C VAL A 241 -4.67 -12.54 14.59
N PRO A 242 -6.00 -12.60 14.52
CA PRO A 242 -6.72 -12.26 13.29
C PRO A 242 -6.43 -10.82 12.90
N ALA A 243 -6.15 -10.59 11.62
CA ALA A 243 -5.91 -9.27 11.07
C ALA A 243 -6.76 -9.03 9.83
N GLU A 244 -7.17 -7.77 9.66
CA GLU A 244 -7.99 -7.32 8.54
C GLU A 244 -7.42 -6.00 8.02
N TYR A 245 -7.21 -5.92 6.71
CA TYR A 245 -6.68 -4.72 6.04
C TYR A 245 -7.61 -4.32 4.90
N PRO A 246 -8.16 -3.09 4.90
CA PRO A 246 -8.88 -2.57 3.75
C PRO A 246 -7.89 -2.32 2.61
N LEU A 247 -8.22 -2.80 1.43
CA LEU A 247 -7.36 -2.68 0.25
C LEU A 247 -8.11 -1.97 -0.87
N TYR A 248 -7.33 -1.30 -1.70
CA TYR A 248 -7.74 -1.02 -3.06
C TYR A 248 -7.08 -2.04 -3.98
N SER A 249 -7.85 -2.61 -4.92
CA SER A 249 -7.30 -3.51 -5.92
C SER A 249 -7.94 -3.33 -7.28
N GLU A 250 -7.14 -3.51 -8.32
CA GLU A 250 -7.60 -3.47 -9.70
C GLU A 250 -6.93 -4.55 -10.55
N TYR A 251 -7.64 -4.99 -11.59
CA TYR A 251 -7.07 -5.86 -12.61
C TYR A 251 -6.68 -5.05 -13.85
N VAL A 252 -5.41 -5.08 -14.20
CA VAL A 252 -4.85 -4.41 -15.36
C VAL A 252 -4.69 -5.42 -16.49
N GLU A 253 -5.76 -5.59 -17.28
CA GLU A 253 -5.87 -6.60 -18.34
C GLU A 253 -4.71 -6.56 -19.35
N GLU A 254 -4.20 -5.36 -19.69
CA GLU A 254 -3.06 -5.22 -20.61
C GLU A 254 -1.81 -5.95 -20.14
N TYR A 255 -1.62 -6.07 -18.83
CA TYR A 255 -0.44 -6.70 -18.23
C TYR A 255 -0.74 -8.08 -17.65
N GLY A 256 -2.00 -8.52 -17.67
CA GLY A 256 -2.40 -9.74 -16.97
C GLY A 256 -1.98 -9.69 -15.50
N ALA A 257 -2.24 -8.56 -14.83
CA ALA A 257 -1.75 -8.32 -13.48
C ALA A 257 -2.83 -7.69 -12.59
N ILE A 258 -2.83 -8.07 -11.31
CA ILE A 258 -3.61 -7.40 -10.27
C ILE A 258 -2.67 -6.47 -9.50
N VAL A 259 -3.09 -5.23 -9.29
CA VAL A 259 -2.39 -4.28 -8.42
C VAL A 259 -3.18 -4.14 -7.13
N THR A 260 -2.50 -4.26 -5.99
CA THR A 260 -3.10 -4.13 -4.66
C THR A 260 -2.35 -3.09 -3.84
N LEU A 261 -3.10 -2.14 -3.26
CA LEU A 261 -2.60 -1.14 -2.33
C LEU A 261 -2.96 -1.56 -0.89
N ASN A 262 -2.10 -1.20 0.07
CA ASN A 262 -2.26 -1.48 1.50
C ASN A 262 -2.20 -2.97 1.87
N PHE A 263 -1.57 -3.81 1.04
CA PHE A 263 -1.44 -5.25 1.32
C PHE A 263 -0.66 -5.45 2.62
N GLY A 264 -1.28 -6.07 3.62
CA GLY A 264 -0.69 -6.23 4.95
C GLY A 264 -0.32 -4.91 5.64
N GLY A 265 -0.83 -3.76 5.20
CA GLY A 265 -0.41 -2.46 5.70
C GLY A 265 0.81 -1.85 5.00
N SER A 266 1.35 -2.49 3.95
CA SER A 266 2.43 -1.92 3.14
C SER A 266 1.96 -0.67 2.39
N ALA A 267 2.80 0.38 2.37
CA ALA A 267 2.53 1.58 1.60
C ALA A 267 2.89 1.48 0.11
N GLU A 268 3.59 0.42 -0.27
CA GLU A 268 3.96 0.16 -1.65
C GLU A 268 2.89 -0.67 -2.35
N ASP A 269 2.76 -0.43 -3.66
CA ASP A 269 1.84 -1.20 -4.50
C ASP A 269 2.41 -2.61 -4.72
N ILE A 270 1.59 -3.62 -4.46
CA ILE A 270 1.93 -5.00 -4.74
C ILE A 270 1.33 -5.41 -6.08
N VAL A 271 2.20 -5.82 -7.00
CA VAL A 271 1.80 -6.32 -8.33
C VAL A 271 1.82 -7.84 -8.34
N TRP A 272 0.71 -8.43 -8.77
CA TRP A 272 0.50 -9.87 -8.90
C TRP A 272 0.32 -10.21 -10.37
N TYR A 273 1.30 -10.84 -10.99
CA TYR A 273 1.15 -11.41 -12.33
C TYR A 273 0.29 -12.67 -12.22
N VAL A 274 -0.76 -12.75 -13.04
CA VAL A 274 -1.74 -13.85 -12.96
C VAL A 274 -1.59 -14.82 -14.12
N ASP A 275 -1.65 -16.11 -13.80
CA ASP A 275 -1.90 -17.16 -14.76
C ASP A 275 -3.30 -17.73 -14.46
N THR A 276 -4.26 -17.36 -15.31
CA THR A 276 -5.66 -17.74 -15.14
C THR A 276 -5.93 -19.20 -15.50
N ASP A 277 -5.09 -19.82 -16.34
CA ASP A 277 -5.23 -21.22 -16.74
C ASP A 277 -4.81 -22.13 -15.58
N ASP A 278 -3.69 -21.79 -14.93
CA ASP A 278 -3.18 -22.52 -13.77
C ASP A 278 -3.77 -22.03 -12.44
N CYS A 279 -4.60 -20.97 -12.47
CA CYS A 279 -5.21 -20.35 -11.30
C CYS A 279 -4.17 -19.97 -10.23
N VAL A 280 -3.10 -19.29 -10.65
CA VAL A 280 -2.03 -18.83 -9.75
C VAL A 280 -1.75 -17.35 -9.95
N ALA A 281 -1.23 -16.73 -8.90
CA ALA A 281 -0.74 -15.37 -8.93
C ALA A 281 0.64 -15.31 -8.29
N GLN A 282 1.54 -14.54 -8.89
CA GLN A 282 2.91 -14.38 -8.41
C GLN A 282 3.29 -12.91 -8.33
N SER A 283 3.89 -12.53 -7.21
CA SER A 283 4.58 -11.25 -7.05
C SER A 283 6.09 -11.48 -7.03
N LEU A 284 6.86 -10.65 -7.73
CA LEU A 284 8.31 -10.80 -7.93
C LEU A 284 9.04 -9.56 -7.40
N ASP A 285 10.07 -9.77 -6.59
CA ASP A 285 10.90 -8.73 -5.94
C ASP A 285 10.05 -7.57 -5.38
N ALA A 286 8.96 -7.93 -4.74
CA ALA A 286 7.96 -6.99 -4.25
C ALA A 286 8.53 -6.17 -3.10
N TYR A 287 9.13 -5.03 -3.41
CA TYR A 287 9.57 -4.05 -2.44
C TYR A 287 8.37 -3.55 -1.65
N ALA A 288 8.40 -3.70 -0.33
CA ALA A 288 7.29 -3.36 0.55
C ALA A 288 7.59 -2.15 1.45
N GLY A 289 8.84 -1.67 1.45
CA GLY A 289 9.29 -0.50 2.17
C GLY A 289 10.72 -0.62 2.71
N SER A 290 11.10 0.29 3.61
CA SER A 290 12.39 0.23 4.28
C SER A 290 12.30 0.59 5.77
N ILE A 291 13.29 0.15 6.54
CA ILE A 291 13.46 0.48 7.95
C ILE A 291 14.68 1.36 8.12
N THR A 292 14.52 2.47 8.82
CA THR A 292 15.65 3.36 9.15
C THR A 292 16.09 3.16 10.60
N VAL A 293 17.34 2.72 10.78
CA VAL A 293 18.01 2.62 12.07
C VAL A 293 18.87 3.88 12.26
N SER A 294 18.40 4.83 13.07
CA SER A 294 19.07 6.14 13.22
C SER A 294 20.42 6.09 13.96
N GLN A 295 20.63 5.09 14.81
CA GLN A 295 21.85 4.88 15.60
C GLN A 295 22.10 3.38 15.75
N PRO A 296 23.35 2.91 15.84
CA PRO A 296 23.64 1.50 16.00
C PRO A 296 22.95 0.89 17.23
N VAL A 297 22.29 -0.26 17.05
CA VAL A 297 21.54 -0.96 18.11
C VAL A 297 22.30 -2.19 18.56
N GLN A 298 22.47 -2.33 19.88
CA GLN A 298 23.02 -3.55 20.48
C GLN A 298 21.93 -4.60 20.60
N THR A 299 22.17 -5.80 20.06
CA THR A 299 21.29 -6.96 20.18
C THR A 299 22.04 -8.11 20.84
N GLU A 300 21.32 -9.16 21.25
CA GLU A 300 21.93 -10.38 21.79
C GLU A 300 22.91 -11.05 20.82
N ASN A 301 22.77 -10.80 19.52
CA ASN A 301 23.52 -11.44 18.44
C ASN A 301 24.52 -10.52 17.73
N GLY A 302 24.71 -9.29 18.23
CA GLY A 302 25.67 -8.33 17.67
C GLY A 302 25.11 -6.92 17.52
N VAL A 303 25.84 -6.08 16.78
CA VAL A 303 25.47 -4.68 16.55
C VAL A 303 24.76 -4.57 15.20
N ILE A 304 23.54 -4.06 15.20
CA ILE A 304 22.86 -3.59 13.98
C ILE A 304 23.40 -2.17 13.68
N PRO A 305 24.08 -1.94 12.54
CA PRO A 305 24.56 -0.61 12.18
C PRO A 305 23.43 0.40 12.00
N ALA A 306 23.78 1.69 12.04
CA ALA A 306 22.88 2.72 11.53
C ALA A 306 22.79 2.59 10.00
N GLY A 307 21.60 2.70 9.44
CA GLY A 307 21.37 2.52 8.01
C GLY A 307 19.89 2.39 7.65
N THR A 308 19.64 2.32 6.35
CA THR A 308 18.32 2.05 5.79
C THR A 308 18.31 0.66 5.19
N TYR A 309 17.34 -0.15 5.63
CA TYR A 309 17.26 -1.58 5.33
C TYR A 309 15.97 -1.84 4.55
N PRO A 310 16.03 -2.14 3.24
CA PRO A 310 14.84 -2.46 2.47
C PRO A 310 14.25 -3.80 2.93
N TYR A 311 12.93 -3.93 2.83
CA TYR A 311 12.24 -5.18 3.03
C TYR A 311 11.32 -5.50 1.85
N TYR A 312 11.18 -6.80 1.59
CA TYR A 312 10.45 -7.33 0.44
C TYR A 312 9.41 -8.34 0.92
N MET A 313 8.30 -8.42 0.18
CA MET A 313 7.29 -9.45 0.36
C MET A 313 7.73 -10.74 -0.34
N LEU A 314 7.75 -11.85 0.40
CA LEU A 314 8.12 -13.17 -0.14
C LEU A 314 7.52 -14.32 0.66
N ASN A 315 7.36 -15.46 0.00
CA ASN A 315 7.14 -16.76 0.66
C ASN A 315 8.02 -17.88 0.10
N ASP A 316 8.75 -17.60 -0.97
CA ASP A 316 9.75 -18.48 -1.58
C ASP A 316 10.86 -17.64 -2.24
N GLN A 317 11.94 -18.29 -2.64
CA GLN A 317 13.08 -17.64 -3.31
C GLN A 317 13.78 -18.62 -4.25
N ASP A 318 14.36 -18.08 -5.32
CA ASP A 318 15.31 -18.81 -6.15
C ASP A 318 16.72 -18.20 -6.07
N ASP A 319 17.62 -18.58 -7.00
CA ASP A 319 18.99 -18.08 -7.00
C ASP A 319 19.10 -16.58 -7.36
N GLN A 320 18.03 -15.94 -7.87
CA GLN A 320 18.03 -14.59 -8.42
C GLN A 320 16.95 -13.66 -7.88
N HIS A 321 15.79 -14.18 -7.45
CA HIS A 321 14.64 -13.36 -7.08
C HIS A 321 13.96 -13.86 -5.80
N PHE A 322 13.31 -12.91 -5.12
CA PHE A 322 12.33 -13.19 -4.09
C PHE A 322 10.94 -13.18 -4.72
N TYR A 323 10.06 -14.09 -4.32
CA TYR A 323 8.69 -14.08 -4.82
C TYR A 323 7.68 -14.55 -3.80
N THR A 324 6.44 -14.12 -4.04
CA THR A 324 5.26 -14.60 -3.33
C THR A 324 4.35 -15.29 -4.31
N ASN A 325 4.06 -16.57 -4.06
CA ASN A 325 3.04 -17.31 -4.80
C ASN A 325 1.74 -17.37 -4.02
N GLY A 326 0.63 -17.23 -4.73
CA GLY A 326 -0.71 -17.52 -4.24
C GLY A 326 -1.53 -18.29 -5.27
N THR A 327 -2.61 -18.91 -4.81
CA THR A 327 -3.60 -19.55 -5.69
C THR A 327 -4.82 -18.66 -5.85
N LEU A 328 -5.34 -18.64 -7.05
CA LEU A 328 -6.58 -17.97 -7.38
C LEU A 328 -7.74 -18.96 -7.26
N SER A 329 -8.84 -18.52 -6.69
CA SER A 329 -10.08 -19.30 -6.65
C SER A 329 -11.27 -18.41 -6.95
N ARG A 330 -12.40 -19.04 -7.29
CA ARG A 330 -13.65 -18.32 -7.52
C ARG A 330 -14.53 -18.40 -6.28
N ASP A 331 -14.94 -17.26 -5.77
CA ASP A 331 -15.94 -17.15 -4.73
C ASP A 331 -17.29 -17.69 -5.23
N ALA A 332 -17.87 -18.64 -4.52
CA ALA A 332 -19.07 -19.34 -4.98
C ALA A 332 -20.34 -18.48 -4.95
N GLU A 333 -20.38 -17.46 -4.09
CA GLU A 333 -21.56 -16.61 -3.90
C GLU A 333 -21.58 -15.43 -4.88
N THR A 334 -20.43 -14.76 -5.00
CA THR A 334 -20.27 -13.54 -5.81
C THR A 334 -19.76 -13.83 -7.22
N GLY A 335 -19.09 -14.97 -7.41
CA GLY A 335 -18.38 -15.29 -8.65
C GLY A 335 -17.05 -14.55 -8.80
N ASN A 336 -16.64 -13.74 -7.82
CA ASN A 336 -15.42 -12.96 -7.85
C ASN A 336 -14.16 -13.81 -7.62
N THR A 337 -13.00 -13.26 -7.93
CA THR A 337 -11.71 -13.92 -7.72
C THR A 337 -11.20 -13.68 -6.30
N ASN A 338 -10.75 -14.75 -5.64
CA ASN A 338 -10.01 -14.72 -4.38
C ASN A 338 -8.54 -15.05 -4.64
N LEU A 339 -7.63 -14.32 -4.01
CA LEU A 339 -6.21 -14.69 -3.89
C LEU A 339 -5.98 -15.32 -2.51
N ASN A 340 -5.41 -16.52 -2.50
CA ASN A 340 -5.14 -17.29 -1.29
C ASN A 340 -3.63 -17.52 -1.17
N ILE A 341 -3.05 -17.18 -0.03
CA ILE A 341 -1.62 -17.37 0.24
C ILE A 341 -1.47 -18.05 1.60
N GLU A 342 -0.83 -19.21 1.62
CA GLU A 342 -0.66 -20.03 2.84
C GLU A 342 0.18 -19.30 3.90
N SER A 343 1.31 -18.71 3.48
CA SER A 343 2.15 -17.88 4.32
C SER A 343 2.87 -16.84 3.46
N VAL A 344 3.09 -15.66 4.03
CA VAL A 344 3.86 -14.57 3.43
C VAL A 344 4.52 -13.75 4.53
N MET A 345 5.72 -13.24 4.25
CA MET A 345 6.45 -12.37 5.17
C MET A 345 6.91 -11.10 4.44
N PHE A 346 7.02 -10.01 5.19
CA PHE A 346 7.82 -8.86 4.83
C PHE A 346 9.20 -9.04 5.47
N LEU A 347 10.23 -9.27 4.66
CA LEU A 347 11.54 -9.67 5.13
C LEU A 347 12.60 -8.65 4.75
N SER A 348 13.40 -8.24 5.74
CA SER A 348 14.63 -7.50 5.55
C SER A 348 15.84 -8.40 5.88
N GLU A 349 17.05 -7.90 5.64
CA GLU A 349 18.26 -8.55 6.16
C GLU A 349 18.34 -8.57 7.70
N LEU A 350 17.54 -7.75 8.39
CA LEU A 350 17.44 -7.73 9.84
C LEU A 350 16.50 -8.81 10.40
N GLY A 351 15.71 -9.47 9.54
CA GLY A 351 14.67 -10.40 9.93
C GLY A 351 13.32 -10.03 9.34
N TRP A 352 12.29 -10.80 9.73
CA TRP A 352 10.93 -10.53 9.31
C TRP A 352 10.38 -9.33 10.09
N ILE A 353 9.65 -8.50 9.37
CA ILE A 353 9.04 -7.27 9.85
C ILE A 353 7.58 -7.55 10.18
N GLU A 354 6.91 -8.23 9.24
CA GLU A 354 5.57 -8.76 9.44
C GLU A 354 5.49 -10.16 8.85
N LYS A 355 4.67 -11.01 9.46
CA LYS A 355 4.40 -12.36 8.98
C LYS A 355 2.90 -12.62 9.05
N PHE A 356 2.39 -13.20 7.99
CA PHE A 356 1.00 -13.58 7.83
C PHE A 356 0.89 -15.05 7.43
N GLU A 357 -0.15 -15.71 7.92
CA GLU A 357 -0.61 -17.03 7.51
C GLU A 357 -2.08 -16.96 7.08
N ASN A 358 -2.51 -17.92 6.27
CA ASN A 358 -3.91 -18.07 5.84
C ASN A 358 -4.48 -16.78 5.24
N VAL A 359 -3.70 -16.11 4.38
CA VAL A 359 -4.09 -14.85 3.75
C VAL A 359 -5.14 -15.11 2.68
N VAL A 360 -6.23 -14.35 2.73
CA VAL A 360 -7.27 -14.33 1.70
C VAL A 360 -7.55 -12.88 1.32
N VAL A 361 -7.48 -12.57 0.02
CA VAL A 361 -7.93 -11.30 -0.56
C VAL A 361 -9.10 -11.57 -1.48
N LYS A 362 -10.23 -10.88 -1.27
CA LYS A 362 -11.48 -11.11 -2.02
C LYS A 362 -11.71 -10.00 -3.06
N PHE A 363 -11.12 -10.11 -4.24
CA PHE A 363 -11.19 -9.02 -5.22
C PHE A 363 -12.63 -8.71 -5.64
N PRO A 364 -12.96 -7.46 -6.01
CA PRO A 364 -14.31 -7.08 -6.41
C PRO A 364 -14.64 -7.43 -7.87
N PHE A 365 -13.78 -8.20 -8.53
CA PHE A 365 -13.88 -8.55 -9.94
C PHE A 365 -13.62 -10.05 -10.13
N ASN A 366 -14.03 -10.56 -11.30
CA ASN A 366 -13.73 -11.92 -11.72
C ASN A 366 -12.77 -11.91 -12.91
N ILE A 367 -11.64 -12.60 -12.78
CA ILE A 367 -10.66 -12.84 -13.85
C ILE A 367 -10.57 -14.32 -14.26
N LEU A 368 -11.34 -15.19 -13.61
CA LEU A 368 -11.31 -16.63 -13.83
C LEU A 368 -12.53 -17.09 -14.66
N GLY A 369 -12.31 -18.15 -15.45
CA GLY A 369 -13.38 -18.82 -16.21
C GLY A 369 -14.41 -19.52 -15.32
N GLU A 370 -15.57 -19.88 -15.88
CA GLU A 370 -16.66 -20.50 -15.10
C GLU A 370 -16.29 -21.82 -14.43
N ASP A 371 -15.35 -22.56 -15.03
CA ASP A 371 -14.86 -23.85 -14.56
C ASP A 371 -13.65 -23.76 -13.61
N ALA A 372 -13.13 -22.55 -13.35
CA ALA A 372 -11.98 -22.37 -12.46
C ALA A 372 -12.37 -22.71 -11.02
N GLY A 373 -11.78 -23.81 -10.52
CA GLY A 373 -11.89 -24.38 -9.18
C GLY A 373 -12.85 -23.68 -8.22
N ILE A 374 -14.16 -23.90 -8.39
CA ILE A 374 -15.13 -23.56 -7.36
C ILE A 374 -14.98 -24.63 -6.29
N ASN A 375 -14.21 -24.40 -5.22
CA ASN A 375 -14.39 -25.16 -3.99
C ASN A 375 -13.72 -24.52 -2.76
N ASN A 376 -14.49 -24.59 -1.67
CA ASN A 376 -14.06 -24.59 -0.28
C ASN A 376 -12.63 -25.08 -0.11
N ILE A 377 -11.83 -24.31 0.62
CA ILE A 377 -10.51 -24.68 1.15
C ILE A 377 -10.64 -26.02 1.87
N THR A 378 -10.43 -27.10 1.11
CA THR A 378 -10.17 -28.41 1.66
C THR A 378 -8.69 -28.55 1.51
N VAL A 379 -7.99 -28.53 2.64
CA VAL A 379 -6.55 -28.78 2.74
C VAL A 379 -6.27 -30.15 2.12
N ASP A 380 -5.96 -30.17 0.83
CA ASP A 380 -5.56 -31.40 0.17
C ASP A 380 -4.10 -31.64 0.55
N ASN A 381 -3.93 -32.47 1.58
CA ASN A 381 -2.67 -32.84 2.23
C ASN A 381 -1.74 -33.64 1.27
N ASN A 382 -1.41 -33.07 0.10
CA ASN A 382 -0.53 -33.66 -0.90
C ASN A 382 0.88 -33.92 -0.35
N GLN A 383 1.31 -33.21 0.70
CA GLN A 383 2.58 -33.46 1.38
C GLN A 383 2.62 -34.80 2.14
N ASN A 384 1.46 -35.37 2.51
CA ASN A 384 1.36 -36.65 3.23
C ASN A 384 1.05 -37.84 2.32
N ALA A 385 0.86 -37.62 1.01
CA ALA A 385 0.62 -38.71 0.06
C ALA A 385 1.90 -39.57 -0.14
N PRO A 386 1.76 -40.88 -0.41
CA PRO A 386 2.90 -41.75 -0.70
C PRO A 386 3.73 -41.26 -1.89
N VAL A 387 5.05 -41.40 -1.78
CA VAL A 387 6.00 -41.04 -2.84
C VAL A 387 6.20 -42.24 -3.77
N GLU A 388 6.05 -42.01 -5.07
CA GLU A 388 6.26 -43.02 -6.10
C GLU A 388 7.26 -42.53 -7.15
N TYR A 389 8.08 -43.43 -7.68
CA TYR A 389 9.04 -43.12 -8.74
C TYR A 389 8.69 -43.87 -10.02
N PHE A 390 8.91 -43.22 -11.17
CA PHE A 390 8.75 -43.78 -12.50
C PHE A 390 9.98 -43.46 -13.34
N ASN A 391 10.37 -44.36 -14.25
CA ASN A 391 11.37 -44.04 -15.25
C ASN A 391 10.80 -43.07 -16.31
N LEU A 392 11.64 -42.57 -17.21
CA LEU A 392 11.21 -41.62 -18.27
C LEU A 392 10.24 -42.21 -19.30
N GLN A 393 9.99 -43.52 -19.25
CA GLN A 393 8.99 -44.22 -20.06
C GLN A 393 7.68 -44.47 -19.30
N GLY A 394 7.55 -43.97 -18.06
CA GLY A 394 6.35 -44.10 -17.24
C GLY A 394 6.21 -45.44 -16.51
N VAL A 395 7.28 -46.24 -16.40
CA VAL A 395 7.28 -47.50 -15.64
C VAL A 395 7.65 -47.24 -14.18
N ARG A 396 6.83 -47.71 -13.23
CA ARG A 396 7.05 -47.55 -11.78
C ARG A 396 8.32 -48.27 -11.31
N VAL A 397 9.06 -47.66 -10.39
CA VAL A 397 10.33 -48.14 -9.83
C VAL A 397 10.28 -48.08 -8.30
N GLU A 398 10.29 -49.25 -7.64
CA GLU A 398 10.18 -49.34 -6.17
C GLU A 398 11.45 -48.90 -5.43
N ASN A 399 12.64 -49.09 -6.05
CA ASN A 399 13.93 -48.77 -5.44
C ASN A 399 14.79 -48.02 -6.47
N PRO A 400 14.61 -46.69 -6.64
CA PRO A 400 15.36 -45.93 -7.62
C PRO A 400 16.85 -45.89 -7.26
N SER A 401 17.71 -46.33 -8.17
CA SER A 401 19.16 -46.12 -8.10
C SER A 401 19.51 -44.70 -8.58
N ALA A 402 20.78 -44.27 -8.43
CA ALA A 402 21.21 -42.97 -8.94
C ALA A 402 20.88 -42.79 -10.43
N GLY A 403 20.11 -41.75 -10.76
CA GLY A 403 19.54 -41.56 -12.10
C GLY A 403 18.37 -40.57 -12.14
N LEU A 404 17.86 -40.29 -13.34
CA LEU A 404 16.73 -39.38 -13.56
C LEU A 404 15.40 -40.14 -13.54
N TYR A 405 14.47 -39.68 -12.71
CA TYR A 405 13.14 -40.28 -12.53
C TYR A 405 12.05 -39.21 -12.57
N ILE A 406 10.82 -39.67 -12.72
CA ILE A 406 9.60 -38.92 -12.47
C ILE A 406 9.12 -39.30 -11.06
N ARG A 407 9.12 -38.36 -10.12
CA ARG A 407 8.60 -38.53 -8.76
C ARG A 407 7.17 -38.01 -8.71
N ARG A 408 6.23 -38.87 -8.31
CA ARG A 408 4.84 -38.51 -8.05
C ARG A 408 4.56 -38.53 -6.55
N GLN A 409 3.92 -37.48 -6.05
CA GLN A 409 3.42 -37.42 -4.67
C GLN A 409 2.08 -36.68 -4.67
N GLY A 410 1.01 -37.39 -4.32
CA GLY A 410 -0.35 -36.87 -4.47
C GLY A 410 -0.62 -36.50 -5.93
N ASN A 411 -1.05 -35.26 -6.16
CA ASN A 411 -1.31 -34.73 -7.50
C ASN A 411 -0.06 -34.10 -8.17
N GLN A 412 1.07 -34.00 -7.47
CA GLN A 412 2.30 -33.40 -8.02
C GLN A 412 3.19 -34.44 -8.69
N THR A 413 3.70 -34.10 -9.88
CA THR A 413 4.64 -34.93 -10.65
C THR A 413 5.83 -34.09 -11.10
N ILE A 414 7.04 -34.44 -10.66
CA ILE A 414 8.28 -33.69 -10.97
C ILE A 414 9.39 -34.61 -11.45
N LYS A 415 10.27 -34.12 -12.34
CA LYS A 415 11.49 -34.85 -12.69
C LYS A 415 12.54 -34.63 -11.59
N VAL A 416 13.08 -35.72 -11.05
CA VAL A 416 14.09 -35.68 -9.98
C VAL A 416 15.31 -36.48 -10.36
N LEU A 417 16.48 -35.96 -10.02
CA LEU A 417 17.73 -36.72 -10.05
C LEU A 417 17.94 -37.37 -8.68
N VAL A 418 17.79 -38.69 -8.62
CA VAL A 418 18.17 -39.49 -7.45
C VAL A 418 19.69 -39.63 -7.48
N LYS A 419 20.38 -39.35 -6.37
CA LYS A 419 21.85 -39.36 -6.27
C LYS A 419 22.36 -40.53 -5.44
#